data_AF-A0A8D8X5D3-F1
#
_entry.id   AF-A0A8D8X5D3-F1
#
_cell.length_a   1.000
_cell.length_b   1.000
_cell.length_c   1.000
_cell.angle_alpha   90.00
_cell.angle_beta   90.00
_cell.angle_gamma   90.00
#
_symmetry.space_group_name_H-M   'P 1'
#
loop_
_entity.id
_entity.type
_entity.pdbx_description
1 polymer ?
#
loop_
_entity_poly.entity_id
_entity_poly.type
_entity_poly.pdbx_seq_one_letter_code
_entity_poly.pdbx_strand_id
1 'polypeptide(L)'
;MVREALQQEFEAFGITVSDEVLDKCVTICMCSNIPAEEFVETWMAYSLSNLNGADPTIEYINQFERKELKGYTSQNQTKKSSSKTATTPIIYNKSEANVSSRVESNSDSVLDVYATTPKGKTAQKRLADTSPIGHLDKKNASHCGSPSI
;
A
#
# COMPACT_ATOMS: atom_id res chain seq x y z
N MET A 1 -7.17 1.86 28.24
CA MET A 1 -6.62 2.53 27.04
C MET A 1 -6.81 1.71 25.77
N VAL A 2 -6.08 0.62 25.48
CA VAL A 2 -6.24 -0.10 24.18
C VAL A 2 -7.67 -0.58 23.93
N ARG A 3 -8.35 -1.07 24.97
CA ARG A 3 -9.77 -1.49 24.89
C ARG A 3 -10.70 -0.37 24.46
N GLU A 4 -10.57 0.79 25.09
CA GLU A 4 -11.41 1.97 24.82
C GLU A 4 -11.13 2.53 23.43
N ALA A 5 -9.87 2.54 23.01
CA ALA A 5 -9.48 2.94 21.66
C ALA A 5 -10.11 2.02 20.62
N LEU A 6 -9.99 0.68 20.78
CA LEU A 6 -10.65 -0.27 19.88
C LEU A 6 -12.16 -0.06 19.82
N GLN A 7 -12.81 0.13 20.96
CA GLN A 7 -14.24 0.38 21.00
C GLN A 7 -14.62 1.65 20.22
N GLN A 8 -13.88 2.74 20.44
CA GLN A 8 -14.11 4.01 19.76
C GLN A 8 -13.91 3.90 18.24
N GLU A 9 -12.87 3.20 17.80
CA GLU A 9 -12.62 2.94 16.38
C GLU A 9 -13.77 2.14 15.76
N PHE A 10 -14.23 1.05 16.39
CA PHE A 10 -15.38 0.29 15.88
C PHE A 10 -16.68 1.10 15.85
N GLU A 11 -16.93 1.91 16.89
CA GLU A 11 -18.08 2.82 16.94
C GLU A 11 -18.01 3.89 15.85
N ALA A 12 -16.81 4.36 15.48
CA ALA A 12 -16.61 5.29 14.37
C ALA A 12 -17.05 4.71 13.01
N PHE A 13 -16.95 3.38 12.84
CA PHE A 13 -17.47 2.67 11.68
C PHE A 13 -18.94 2.21 11.84
N GLY A 14 -19.59 2.56 12.96
CA GLY A 14 -20.98 2.18 13.24
C GLY A 14 -21.16 0.71 13.64
N ILE A 15 -20.08 0.04 14.06
CA ILE A 15 -20.08 -1.37 14.42
C ILE A 15 -20.17 -1.48 15.95
N THR A 16 -21.19 -2.20 16.43
CA THR A 16 -21.34 -2.47 17.88
C THR A 16 -20.72 -3.83 18.20
N VAL A 17 -19.70 -3.84 19.04
CA VAL A 17 -18.94 -5.05 19.40
C VAL A 17 -19.27 -5.46 20.83
N SER A 18 -19.48 -6.76 21.07
CA SER A 18 -19.71 -7.27 22.43
C SER A 18 -18.42 -7.25 23.25
N ASP A 19 -18.56 -7.18 24.57
CA ASP A 19 -17.41 -7.09 25.49
C ASP A 19 -16.43 -8.28 25.34
N GLU A 20 -16.95 -9.49 25.09
CA GLU A 20 -16.13 -10.69 24.87
C GLU A 20 -15.31 -10.60 23.58
N VAL A 21 -15.90 -10.09 22.49
CA VAL A 21 -15.18 -9.91 21.22
C VAL A 21 -14.13 -8.82 21.36
N LEU A 22 -14.47 -7.73 22.05
CA LEU A 22 -13.55 -6.62 22.29
C LEU A 22 -12.33 -7.06 23.13
N ASP A 23 -12.53 -7.89 24.16
CA ASP A 23 -11.43 -8.45 24.96
C ASP A 23 -10.48 -9.31 24.12
N LYS A 24 -11.04 -10.11 23.20
CA LYS A 24 -10.24 -10.89 22.25
C LYS A 24 -9.44 -9.98 21.30
N CYS A 25 -10.04 -8.91 20.79
CA CYS A 25 -9.33 -7.92 19.98
C CYS A 25 -8.18 -7.26 20.75
N VAL A 26 -8.40 -6.89 22.01
CA VAL A 26 -7.34 -6.34 22.89
C VAL A 26 -6.19 -7.33 23.03
N THR A 27 -6.50 -8.60 23.31
CA THR A 27 -5.49 -9.66 23.42
C THR A 27 -4.65 -9.75 22.16
N ILE A 28 -5.29 -9.74 20.98
CA ILE A 28 -4.59 -9.82 19.69
C ILE A 28 -3.73 -8.58 19.44
N CYS A 29 -4.23 -7.37 19.69
CA CYS A 29 -3.47 -6.13 19.56
C CYS A 29 -2.21 -6.14 20.44
N MET A 30 -2.33 -6.64 21.67
CA MET A 30 -1.21 -6.75 22.60
C MET A 30 -0.19 -7.82 22.16
N CYS A 31 -0.65 -8.99 21.70
CA CYS A 31 0.22 -10.07 21.23
C CYS A 31 0.96 -9.72 19.94
N SER A 32 0.29 -9.06 19.00
CA SER A 32 0.85 -8.71 17.69
C SER A 32 1.50 -7.33 17.66
N ASN A 33 1.39 -6.56 18.75
CA ASN A 33 1.86 -5.18 18.88
C ASN A 33 1.35 -4.26 17.76
N ILE A 34 0.04 -4.27 17.53
CA ILE A 34 -0.64 -3.47 16.50
C ILE A 34 -1.49 -2.42 17.20
N PRO A 35 -1.47 -1.15 16.74
CA PRO A 35 -2.35 -0.12 17.27
C PRO A 35 -3.82 -0.43 16.97
N ALA A 36 -4.74 0.12 17.76
CA ALA A 36 -6.18 -0.12 17.62
C ALA A 36 -6.70 0.29 16.23
N GLU A 37 -6.28 1.45 15.72
CA GLU A 37 -6.64 1.96 14.39
C GLU A 37 -6.23 0.99 13.27
N GLU A 38 -4.94 0.63 13.16
CA GLU A 38 -4.48 -0.32 12.14
C GLU A 38 -5.17 -1.69 12.27
N PHE A 39 -5.47 -2.14 13.49
CA PHE A 39 -6.21 -3.39 13.70
C PHE A 39 -7.61 -3.31 13.08
N VAL A 40 -8.36 -2.23 13.35
CA VAL A 40 -9.72 -2.05 12.83
C VAL A 40 -9.70 -1.86 11.31
N GLU A 41 -8.78 -1.06 10.77
CA GLU A 41 -8.62 -0.91 9.32
C GLU A 41 -8.34 -2.24 8.62
N THR A 42 -7.42 -3.04 9.17
CA THR A 42 -7.08 -4.35 8.60
C THR A 42 -8.25 -5.31 8.74
N TRP A 43 -8.98 -5.26 9.86
CA TRP A 43 -10.23 -6.01 10.02
C TRP A 43 -11.28 -5.61 8.96
N MET A 44 -11.46 -4.32 8.69
CA MET A 44 -12.41 -3.84 7.67
C MET A 44 -12.02 -4.31 6.26
N ALA A 45 -10.73 -4.26 5.92
CA ALA A 45 -10.25 -4.81 4.66
C ALA A 45 -10.50 -6.32 4.56
N TYR A 46 -10.25 -7.07 5.64
CA TYR A 46 -10.49 -8.50 5.70
C TYR A 46 -11.96 -8.87 5.61
N SER A 47 -12.82 -8.18 6.38
CA SER A 47 -14.26 -8.46 6.44
C SER A 47 -14.92 -8.21 5.10
N LEU A 48 -14.60 -7.11 4.42
CA LEU A 48 -15.10 -6.80 3.08
C LEU A 48 -14.65 -7.83 2.04
N SER A 49 -13.40 -8.30 2.13
CA SER A 49 -12.83 -9.24 1.14
C SER A 49 -13.24 -10.69 1.36
N ASN A 50 -13.42 -11.13 2.61
CA ASN A 50 -13.58 -12.54 2.97
C ASN A 50 -14.94 -12.88 3.59
N LEU A 51 -15.61 -11.91 4.21
CA LEU A 51 -16.83 -12.11 5.00
C LEU A 51 -17.99 -11.22 4.52
N ASN A 52 -17.87 -10.61 3.34
CA ASN A 52 -18.87 -9.70 2.77
C ASN A 52 -19.25 -8.53 3.70
N GLY A 53 -18.32 -8.07 4.53
CA GLY A 53 -18.54 -6.99 5.50
C GLY A 53 -19.28 -7.41 6.76
N ALA A 54 -19.28 -8.70 7.12
CA ALA A 54 -19.90 -9.18 8.36
C ALA A 54 -19.29 -8.54 9.61
N ASP A 55 -20.12 -8.38 10.64
CA ASP A 55 -19.73 -7.88 11.95
C ASP A 55 -18.68 -8.76 12.65
N PRO A 56 -17.85 -8.18 13.53
CA PRO A 56 -16.83 -8.92 14.27
C PRO A 56 -17.47 -9.89 15.26
N THR A 57 -17.22 -11.18 15.05
CA THR A 57 -17.55 -12.27 15.99
C THR A 57 -16.28 -12.95 16.46
N ILE A 58 -16.34 -13.66 17.58
CA ILE A 58 -15.17 -14.40 18.12
C ILE A 58 -14.57 -15.33 17.06
N GLU A 59 -15.40 -16.06 16.32
CA GLU A 59 -14.93 -16.99 15.29
C GLU A 59 -14.26 -16.26 14.12
N TYR A 60 -14.82 -15.14 13.67
CA TYR A 60 -14.24 -14.37 12.57
C TYR A 60 -12.95 -13.65 12.96
N ILE A 61 -12.88 -13.10 14.17
CA ILE A 61 -11.67 -12.49 14.70
C ILE A 61 -10.54 -13.52 14.84
N ASN A 62 -10.85 -14.75 15.27
CA ASN A 62 -9.87 -15.84 15.29
C ASN A 62 -9.40 -16.25 13.88
N GLN A 63 -10.29 -16.21 12.88
CA GLN A 63 -9.90 -16.49 11.50
C GLN A 63 -9.01 -15.38 10.92
N PHE A 64 -9.36 -14.13 11.20
CA PHE A 64 -8.61 -12.93 10.86
C PHE A 64 -7.18 -12.97 11.44
N GLU A 65 -7.04 -13.24 12.75
CA GLU A 65 -5.74 -13.38 13.43
C GLU A 65 -4.83 -14.38 12.71
N ARG A 66 -5.39 -15.53 12.31
CA ARG A 66 -4.63 -16.58 11.62
C ARG A 66 -4.31 -16.29 10.16
N LYS A 67 -5.03 -15.38 9.49
CA LYS A 67 -4.84 -15.11 8.06
C LYS A 67 -4.02 -13.84 7.83
N GLU A 68 -4.39 -12.77 8.51
CA GLU A 68 -3.82 -11.44 8.28
C GLU A 68 -2.68 -11.11 9.25
N LEU A 69 -2.75 -11.58 10.50
CA LEU A 69 -1.86 -11.11 11.56
C LEU A 69 -0.60 -11.97 11.80
N LYS A 70 -0.48 -13.11 11.12
CA LYS A 70 0.73 -13.98 11.21
C LYS A 70 2.03 -13.27 10.84
N GLY A 71 1.96 -12.23 10.00
CA GLY A 71 3.12 -11.46 9.56
C GLY A 71 3.56 -10.34 10.51
N TYR A 72 2.65 -9.82 11.35
CA TYR A 72 2.90 -8.59 12.12
C TYR A 72 3.95 -8.79 13.22
N THR A 73 3.99 -9.97 13.85
CA THR A 73 4.98 -10.30 14.88
C THR A 73 6.41 -10.31 14.33
N SER A 74 6.57 -10.61 13.04
CA SER A 74 7.87 -10.75 12.36
C SER A 74 8.27 -9.48 11.62
N GLN A 75 7.31 -8.78 11.00
CA GLN A 75 7.55 -7.53 10.25
C GLN A 75 7.93 -6.36 11.17
N ASN A 76 7.26 -6.22 12.33
CA ASN A 76 7.52 -5.11 13.25
C ASN A 76 8.85 -5.24 14.03
N GLN A 77 9.48 -6.42 14.04
CA GLN A 77 10.85 -6.59 14.54
C GLN A 77 11.93 -6.21 13.51
N THR A 78 11.57 -6.04 12.23
CA THR A 78 12.54 -5.78 11.14
C THR A 78 12.60 -4.33 10.66
N LYS A 79 11.81 -3.41 11.23
CA LYS A 79 12.02 -1.95 11.07
C LYS A 79 13.19 -1.40 11.91
N LYS A 80 14.10 -2.27 12.37
CA LYS A 80 15.41 -1.86 12.86
C LYS A 80 16.35 -1.83 11.65
N SER A 81 16.51 -0.63 11.07
CA SER A 81 17.53 -0.26 10.08
C SER A 81 18.30 -1.45 9.52
N SER A 82 17.83 -2.02 8.41
CA SER A 82 18.68 -2.86 7.57
C SER A 82 19.72 -1.94 6.92
N SER A 83 20.68 -1.49 7.72
CA SER A 83 21.99 -1.14 7.22
C SER A 83 22.49 -2.41 6.55
N LYS A 84 22.41 -2.46 5.22
CA LYS A 84 23.21 -3.39 4.43
C LYS A 84 24.66 -2.97 4.63
N THR A 85 25.25 -3.28 5.78
CA THR A 85 26.69 -3.42 5.88
C THR A 85 27.01 -4.66 5.05
N ALA A 86 27.34 -4.41 3.78
CA ALA A 86 28.08 -5.36 2.99
C ALA A 86 29.25 -5.83 3.87
N THR A 87 29.24 -7.10 4.28
CA THR A 87 30.35 -7.73 4.98
C THR A 87 31.50 -7.82 4.00
N THR A 88 32.27 -6.74 3.88
CA THR A 88 33.64 -6.82 3.42
C THR A 88 34.46 -7.42 4.56
N PRO A 89 35.34 -8.41 4.30
CA PRO A 89 36.21 -8.92 5.34
C PRO A 89 37.14 -7.80 5.82
N ILE A 90 37.09 -7.48 7.12
CA ILE A 90 37.95 -6.48 7.75
C ILE A 90 39.37 -7.05 7.83
N ILE A 91 40.25 -6.57 6.96
CA ILE A 91 41.70 -6.78 7.06
C ILE A 91 42.24 -5.72 8.04
N TYR A 92 42.73 -6.13 9.20
CA TYR A 92 43.43 -5.25 10.13
C TYR A 92 44.81 -4.91 9.58
N ASN A 93 44.94 -3.75 8.93
CA ASN A 93 46.24 -3.12 8.70
C ASN A 93 46.38 -1.88 9.59
N LYS A 94 47.42 -1.86 10.41
CA LYS A 94 47.74 -0.78 11.34
C LYS A 94 48.56 0.28 10.59
N SER A 95 47.91 1.36 10.19
CA SER A 95 48.59 2.61 9.83
C SER A 95 47.64 3.80 9.95
N GLU A 96 48.07 4.79 10.72
CA GLU A 96 47.37 6.01 11.06
C GLU A 96 47.10 6.88 9.83
N ALA A 97 45.85 7.26 9.60
CA ALA A 97 45.47 8.40 8.76
C ALA A 97 44.01 8.80 9.04
N ASN A 98 43.82 9.72 9.98
CA ASN A 98 42.58 10.48 10.11
C ASN A 98 42.49 11.43 8.92
N VAL A 99 41.66 11.08 7.93
CA VAL A 99 41.27 11.99 6.85
C VAL A 99 39.77 12.26 6.98
N SER A 100 39.45 13.29 7.76
CA SER A 100 38.15 13.92 7.77
C SER A 100 37.90 14.62 6.43
N SER A 101 37.08 14.00 5.58
CA SER A 101 36.45 14.63 4.41
C SER A 101 35.19 13.79 4.13
N ARG A 102 34.00 14.30 3.82
CA ARG A 102 33.60 15.55 3.18
C ARG A 102 32.10 15.65 3.40
N VAL A 103 31.63 16.73 4.04
CA VAL A 103 30.21 17.12 3.98
C VAL A 103 29.97 17.63 2.57
N GLU A 104 29.15 16.95 1.79
CA GLU A 104 28.50 17.55 0.63
C GLU A 104 27.03 17.15 0.69
N SER A 105 26.22 18.13 1.09
CA SER A 105 24.78 18.12 0.95
C SER A 105 24.46 18.13 -0.54
N ASN A 106 24.33 16.96 -1.17
CA ASN A 106 23.85 16.86 -2.54
C ASN A 106 22.35 16.54 -2.54
N SER A 107 21.53 17.60 -2.41
CA SER A 107 20.12 17.54 -2.78
C SER A 107 20.03 17.56 -4.30
N ASP A 108 20.02 16.37 -4.90
CA ASP A 108 19.72 16.19 -6.33
C ASP A 108 18.26 16.58 -6.57
N SER A 109 18.06 17.80 -7.06
CA SER A 109 16.76 18.37 -7.42
C SER A 109 16.29 17.71 -8.72
N VAL A 110 15.59 16.58 -8.59
CA VAL A 110 14.94 15.85 -9.70
C VAL A 110 13.97 16.73 -10.52
N LEU A 111 13.62 17.93 -10.04
CA LEU A 111 12.76 18.88 -10.75
C LEU A 111 13.40 19.44 -12.03
N ASP A 112 14.73 19.56 -12.11
CA ASP A 112 15.38 20.20 -13.26
C ASP A 112 15.39 19.33 -14.53
N VAL A 113 15.19 18.01 -14.40
CA VAL A 113 15.14 17.09 -15.55
C VAL A 113 13.86 17.26 -16.38
N TYR A 114 12.78 17.77 -15.77
CA TYR A 114 11.50 18.00 -16.46
C TYR A 114 11.39 19.40 -17.07
N ALA A 115 12.35 20.30 -16.82
CA ALA A 115 12.31 21.69 -17.29
C ALA A 115 12.83 21.89 -18.73
N THR A 116 13.25 20.82 -19.43
CA THR A 116 13.79 20.94 -20.79
C THR A 116 12.73 20.60 -21.84
N THR A 117 11.95 21.59 -22.26
CA THR A 117 11.13 21.48 -23.47
C THR A 117 12.00 21.76 -24.71
N PRO A 118 12.07 20.87 -25.71
CA PRO A 118 12.85 21.14 -26.92
C PRO A 118 12.22 22.30 -27.71
N LYS A 119 12.98 23.38 -27.90
CA LYS A 119 12.63 24.49 -28.80
C LYS A 119 12.76 24.04 -30.26
N GLY A 120 11.68 23.57 -30.86
CA GLY A 120 11.57 23.38 -32.31
C GLY A 120 11.40 24.73 -33.03
N LYS A 121 12.31 25.04 -33.97
CA LYS A 121 12.22 26.21 -34.86
C LYS A 121 11.45 25.85 -36.15
N THR A 122 10.46 26.68 -36.47
CA THR A 122 9.99 27.14 -37.81
C THR A 122 9.63 26.14 -38.93
N ALA A 123 8.37 26.14 -39.38
CA ALA A 123 7.93 26.54 -40.75
C ALA A 123 6.59 25.89 -41.23
N GLN A 124 5.57 26.74 -41.40
CA GLN A 124 4.51 26.79 -42.43
C GLN A 124 3.84 25.50 -42.99
N LYS A 125 2.52 25.39 -42.82
CA LYS A 125 1.50 25.64 -43.89
C LYS A 125 0.09 25.77 -43.30
N ARG A 126 -0.69 26.70 -43.85
CA ARG A 126 -2.08 27.05 -43.52
C ARG A 126 -3.08 26.00 -44.03
N LEU A 127 -4.36 26.23 -43.68
CA LEU A 127 -5.65 25.69 -44.20
C LEU A 127 -6.13 24.45 -43.43
N ALA A 128 -7.36 24.32 -42.90
CA ALA A 128 -8.61 25.08 -42.90
C ALA A 128 -9.36 24.71 -41.59
N ASP A 129 -9.95 25.67 -40.87
CA ASP A 129 -11.40 25.96 -40.80
C ASP A 129 -12.37 24.76 -40.72
N THR A 130 -13.32 24.93 -39.80
CA THR A 130 -14.61 24.25 -39.58
C THR A 130 -14.66 22.82 -38.99
N SER A 131 -15.10 22.77 -37.72
CA SER A 131 -15.82 21.63 -37.09
C SER A 131 -17.18 21.35 -37.77
N PRO A 132 -18.05 20.44 -37.27
CA PRO A 132 -17.91 18.99 -37.07
C PRO A 132 -19.11 18.23 -37.69
N ILE A 133 -18.96 17.12 -38.41
CA ILE A 133 -20.11 16.22 -38.73
C ILE A 133 -19.67 14.76 -38.67
N GLY A 134 -20.42 13.97 -37.91
CA GLY A 134 -20.01 12.66 -37.42
C GLY A 134 -20.29 11.47 -38.33
N HIS A 135 -20.04 10.28 -37.77
CA HIS A 135 -20.63 9.02 -38.21
C HIS A 135 -20.51 8.00 -37.06
N LEU A 136 -21.64 7.70 -36.42
CA LEU A 136 -21.82 6.42 -35.72
C LEU A 136 -22.02 5.36 -36.81
N ASP A 137 -21.24 4.28 -36.78
CA ASP A 137 -21.66 3.02 -37.39
C ASP A 137 -21.55 1.88 -36.40
N LYS A 138 -22.75 1.41 -36.05
CA LYS A 138 -23.10 0.19 -35.37
C LYS A 138 -23.21 -0.91 -36.43
N LYS A 139 -22.56 -2.07 -36.20
CA LYS A 139 -22.96 -3.46 -36.57
C LYS A 139 -21.70 -4.31 -36.80
N ASN A 140 -21.24 -5.02 -35.77
CA ASN A 140 -20.48 -6.26 -35.96
C ASN A 140 -21.21 -7.37 -35.20
N ALA A 141 -21.98 -8.15 -35.94
CA ALA A 141 -22.54 -9.41 -35.46
C ALA A 141 -22.82 -10.32 -36.67
N SER A 142 -22.01 -11.36 -36.83
CA SER A 142 -22.47 -12.62 -37.41
C SER A 142 -21.51 -13.73 -37.04
N HIS A 143 -21.92 -14.44 -35.99
CA HIS A 143 -21.36 -15.67 -35.46
C HIS A 143 -21.56 -16.78 -36.51
N CYS A 144 -20.48 -17.36 -37.02
CA CYS A 144 -20.55 -18.59 -37.82
C CYS A 144 -20.46 -19.80 -36.90
N GLY A 145 -21.32 -20.79 -37.13
CA GLY A 145 -21.16 -22.12 -36.56
C GLY A 145 -22.36 -22.58 -35.73
N SER A 146 -23.22 -23.38 -36.37
CA SER A 146 -23.85 -24.53 -35.73
C SER A 146 -24.24 -25.59 -36.78
N PRO A 147 -24.34 -26.87 -36.39
CA PRO A 147 -24.07 -28.03 -37.25
C PRO A 147 -25.32 -28.84 -37.64
N SER A 148 -25.07 -30.00 -38.29
CA SER A 148 -25.94 -31.16 -38.56
C SER A 148 -26.77 -31.17 -39.85
N ILE A 149 -26.46 -32.11 -40.77
CA ILE A 149 -26.97 -33.51 -40.81
C ILE A 149 -25.89 -34.40 -41.43
#